data_AF-A0A6J2L5P9-F1
#
_entry.id   AF-A0A6J2L5P9-F1
#
_cell.length_a   1.000
_cell.length_b   1.000
_cell.length_c   1.000
_cell.angle_alpha   90.00
_cell.angle_beta   90.00
_cell.angle_gamma   90.00
#
_symmetry.space_group_name_H-M   'P 1'
#
loop_
_entity.id
_entity.type
_entity.pdbx_description
1 polymer ?
#
loop_
_entity_poly.entity_id
_entity_poly.type
_entity_poly.pdbx_seq_one_letter_code
_entity_poly.pdbx_strand_id
1 'polypeptide(L)'
;MNLQGKHKCIENVSRQNCPICLEDIHTSRVVAHVLPCGHLLHRTCYEEMLKEGYRCPLCMHSAVDMTRYWRQLDDEVAQTPMPSEYQNMTVDILCNDCNGRSTVQFHILGMKCNICESYNTAQAGGCRISLDQQ
;
A
#
# COMPACT_ATOMS: atom_id res chain seq x y z
N MET A 1 -0.07 16.15 25.79
CA MET A 1 0.14 16.29 24.33
C MET A 1 -1.13 16.90 23.75
N ASN A 2 -1.06 18.12 23.22
CA ASN A 2 -2.24 18.84 22.73
C ASN A 2 -2.48 18.45 21.25
N LEU A 3 -3.52 17.65 21.02
CA LEU A 3 -3.93 17.13 19.70
C LEU A 3 -4.97 18.04 19.01
N GLN A 4 -5.28 19.22 19.56
CA GLN A 4 -6.28 20.12 18.98
C GLN A 4 -5.79 20.68 17.63
N GLY A 5 -6.63 20.53 16.60
CA GLY A 5 -6.45 21.14 15.29
C GLY A 5 -5.59 20.38 14.26
N LYS A 6 -4.92 19.29 14.65
CA LYS A 6 -4.13 18.44 13.73
C LYS A 6 -4.71 17.05 13.47
N HIS A 7 -5.68 16.63 14.28
CA HIS A 7 -6.39 15.38 14.04
C HIS A 7 -7.67 15.67 13.24
N LYS A 8 -7.88 14.96 12.13
CA LYS A 8 -9.19 14.88 11.49
C LYS A 8 -10.01 13.88 12.29
N CYS A 9 -10.83 14.34 13.23
CA CYS A 9 -11.76 13.47 13.93
C CYS A 9 -12.76 12.92 12.91
N ILE A 10 -12.77 11.61 12.71
CA ILE A 10 -13.82 10.95 11.95
C ILE A 10 -14.72 10.31 12.99
N GLU A 11 -15.93 10.84 13.15
CA GLU A 11 -16.88 10.35 14.13
C GLU A 11 -17.32 8.92 13.79
N ASN A 12 -17.58 8.11 14.82
CA ASN A 12 -18.07 6.73 14.74
C ASN A 12 -17.11 5.68 14.15
N VAL A 13 -15.86 5.99 13.80
CA VAL A 13 -14.92 4.95 13.30
C VAL A 13 -14.69 3.87 14.35
N SER A 14 -14.70 4.22 15.65
CA SER A 14 -14.55 3.25 16.73
C SER A 14 -15.72 2.29 16.90
N ARG A 15 -16.92 2.60 16.35
CA ARG A 15 -18.12 1.76 16.47
C ARG A 15 -18.16 0.61 15.45
N GLN A 16 -17.00 0.25 14.92
CA GLN A 16 -16.84 -0.85 13.97
C GLN A 16 -16.24 -2.06 14.69
N ASN A 17 -16.53 -3.25 14.17
CA ASN A 17 -15.86 -4.47 14.62
C ASN A 17 -14.48 -4.57 13.97
N CYS A 18 -13.53 -5.14 14.69
CA CYS A 18 -12.21 -5.44 14.16
C CYS A 18 -12.33 -6.48 13.05
N PRO A 19 -11.82 -6.24 11.82
CA PRO A 19 -11.94 -7.18 10.71
C PRO A 19 -11.14 -8.47 10.88
N ILE A 20 -10.27 -8.56 11.90
CA ILE A 20 -9.42 -9.73 12.16
C ILE A 20 -10.10 -10.68 13.15
N CYS A 21 -10.54 -10.19 14.32
CA CYS A 21 -11.18 -11.02 15.35
C CYS A 21 -12.71 -10.90 15.39
N LEU A 22 -13.29 -9.97 14.63
CA LEU A 22 -14.74 -9.67 14.56
C LEU A 22 -15.35 -9.13 15.87
N GLU A 23 -14.52 -8.78 16.86
CA GLU A 23 -14.96 -8.17 18.11
C GLU A 23 -15.08 -6.64 18.00
N ASP A 24 -15.95 -6.05 18.82
CA ASP A 24 -16.18 -4.61 18.86
C ASP A 24 -14.93 -3.84 19.30
N ILE A 25 -14.55 -2.80 18.54
CA ILE A 25 -13.36 -1.98 18.82
C ILE A 25 -13.61 -1.00 19.97
N HIS A 26 -14.85 -0.54 20.17
CA HIS A 26 -15.17 0.52 21.12
C HIS A 26 -15.23 0.04 22.59
N THR A 27 -15.82 -1.14 22.79
CA THR A 27 -16.16 -1.70 24.10
C THR A 27 -15.15 -2.73 24.57
N SER A 28 -14.25 -3.19 23.69
CA SER A 28 -13.15 -4.06 24.06
C SER A 28 -12.17 -3.36 25.01
N ARG A 29 -11.56 -4.15 25.90
CA ARG A 29 -10.47 -3.68 26.77
C ARG A 29 -9.15 -3.50 26.02
N VAL A 30 -9.06 -4.03 24.79
CA VAL A 30 -7.86 -3.93 23.96
C VAL A 30 -7.84 -2.58 23.25
N VAL A 31 -6.73 -1.87 23.39
CA VAL A 31 -6.52 -0.56 22.76
C VAL A 31 -6.62 -0.68 21.23
N ALA A 32 -7.35 0.24 20.60
CA ALA A 32 -7.42 0.36 19.16
C ALA A 32 -6.14 0.98 18.58
N HIS A 33 -5.70 0.49 17.43
CA HIS A 33 -4.62 1.03 16.63
C HIS A 33 -5.19 1.64 15.34
N VAL A 34 -4.82 2.88 15.04
CA VAL A 34 -5.22 3.59 13.81
C VAL A 34 -4.13 3.38 12.76
N LEU A 35 -4.47 2.71 11.67
CA LEU A 35 -3.59 2.52 10.52
C LEU A 35 -3.38 3.86 9.76
N PRO A 36 -2.31 4.00 8.96
CA PRO A 36 -2.10 5.18 8.12
C PRO A 36 -3.27 5.52 7.19
N CYS A 37 -4.01 4.51 6.72
CA CYS A 37 -5.22 4.69 5.90
C CYS A 37 -6.46 5.12 6.70
N GLY A 38 -6.38 5.18 8.03
CA GLY A 38 -7.47 5.58 8.94
C GLY A 38 -8.33 4.43 9.46
N HIS A 39 -8.16 3.20 8.97
CA HIS A 39 -8.88 2.04 9.50
C HIS A 39 -8.37 1.64 10.90
N LEU A 40 -9.27 1.07 11.71
CA LEU A 40 -8.98 0.65 13.07
C LEU A 40 -8.84 -0.87 13.17
N LEU A 41 -7.86 -1.32 13.94
CA LEU A 41 -7.70 -2.70 14.38
C LEU A 41 -7.49 -2.71 15.90
N HIS A 42 -7.77 -3.81 16.60
CA HIS A 42 -7.19 -3.99 17.93
C HIS A 42 -5.67 -4.05 17.83
N ARG A 43 -4.95 -3.50 18.81
CA ARG A 43 -3.48 -3.50 18.83
C ARG A 43 -2.89 -4.90 18.67
N THR A 44 -3.45 -5.89 19.36
CA THR A 44 -3.02 -7.29 19.24
C THR A 44 -3.24 -7.83 17.82
N CYS A 45 -4.41 -7.56 17.23
CA CYS A 45 -4.70 -7.95 15.85
C CYS A 45 -3.79 -7.26 14.83
N TYR A 46 -3.45 -5.98 15.05
CA TYR A 46 -2.47 -5.26 14.25
C TYR A 46 -1.08 -5.91 14.32
N GLU A 47 -0.61 -6.24 15.53
CA GLU A 47 0.69 -6.90 15.73
C GLU A 47 0.73 -8.30 15.10
N GLU A 48 -0.36 -9.08 15.18
CA GLU A 48 -0.47 -10.36 14.48
C GLU A 48 -0.51 -10.20 12.95
N MET A 49 -1.28 -9.23 12.44
CA MET A 49 -1.35 -8.93 11.01
C MET A 49 0.04 -8.65 10.42
N LEU A 50 0.88 -7.90 11.13
CA LEU A 50 2.23 -7.54 10.67
C LEU A 50 3.18 -8.73 10.52
N LYS A 51 2.86 -9.89 11.13
CA LYS A 51 3.64 -11.12 10.92
C LYS A 51 3.39 -11.73 9.54
N GLU A 52 2.17 -11.55 9.01
CA GLU A 52 1.74 -12.11 7.73
C GLU A 52 1.90 -11.11 6.57
N GLY A 53 1.81 -9.80 6.85
CA GLY A 53 1.95 -8.79 5.81
C GLY A 53 1.88 -7.36 6.30
N TYR A 54 2.30 -6.45 5.44
CA TYR A 54 2.37 -5.01 5.75
C TYR A 54 1.12 -4.23 5.32
N ARG A 55 0.07 -4.87 4.80
CA ARG A 55 -1.07 -4.19 4.18
C ARG A 55 -2.30 -4.24 5.07
N CYS A 56 -3.09 -3.16 5.06
CA CYS A 56 -4.40 -3.12 5.69
C CYS A 56 -5.33 -4.16 5.05
N PRO A 57 -6.02 -5.01 5.83
CA PRO A 57 -6.90 -6.06 5.29
C PRO A 57 -8.18 -5.50 4.63
N LEU A 58 -8.51 -4.23 4.88
CA LEU A 58 -9.73 -3.59 4.36
C LEU A 58 -9.50 -2.89 3.03
N CYS A 59 -8.32 -2.31 2.81
CA CYS A 59 -8.06 -1.47 1.64
C CYS A 59 -6.69 -1.65 1.00
N MET A 60 -5.87 -2.59 1.49
CA MET A 60 -4.54 -2.92 0.98
C MET A 60 -3.46 -1.82 1.10
N HIS A 61 -3.80 -0.63 1.62
CA HIS A 61 -2.83 0.42 1.92
C HIS A 61 -1.76 -0.06 2.91
N SER A 62 -0.52 0.37 2.72
CA SER A 62 0.60 0.06 3.62
C SER A 62 0.29 0.47 5.06
N ALA A 63 0.37 -0.48 5.98
CA ALA A 63 0.09 -0.33 7.41
C ALA A 63 1.29 0.19 8.22
N VAL A 64 2.48 0.20 7.60
CA VAL A 64 3.76 0.62 8.18
C VAL A 64 4.55 1.43 7.16
N ASP A 65 5.59 2.14 7.60
CA ASP A 65 6.52 2.84 6.70
C ASP A 65 7.37 1.84 5.92
N MET A 66 7.13 1.78 4.61
CA MET A 66 7.82 0.87 3.69
C MET A 66 8.96 1.56 2.93
N THR A 67 9.28 2.83 3.24
CA THR A 67 10.28 3.64 2.50
C THR A 67 11.62 2.93 2.35
N ARG A 68 12.11 2.27 3.41
CA ARG A 68 13.37 1.52 3.35
C ARG A 68 13.28 0.31 2.42
N TYR A 69 12.16 -0.39 2.43
CA TYR A 69 11.95 -1.55 1.58
C TYR A 69 11.82 -1.15 0.09
N TRP A 70 11.14 -0.04 -0.20
CA TRP A 70 11.06 0.51 -1.54
C TRP A 70 12.43 0.87 -2.13
N ARG A 71 13.32 1.45 -1.31
CA ARG A 71 14.71 1.70 -1.75
C ARG A 71 15.46 0.42 -2.09
N GLN A 72 15.23 -0.66 -1.34
CA GLN A 72 15.85 -1.95 -1.67
C GLN A 72 15.32 -2.50 -3.00
N LEU A 73 14.02 -2.38 -3.26
CA LEU A 73 13.44 -2.74 -4.55
C LEU A 73 13.97 -1.87 -5.69
N ASP A 74 14.17 -0.56 -5.48
CA ASP A 74 14.83 0.32 -6.46
C ASP A 74 16.21 -0.23 -6.85
N ASP A 75 17.03 -0.62 -5.87
CA ASP A 75 18.37 -1.18 -6.10
C ASP A 75 18.31 -2.53 -6.85
N GLU A 76 17.39 -3.43 -6.46
CA GLU A 76 17.23 -4.74 -7.11
C GLU A 76 16.73 -4.62 -8.56
N VAL A 77 15.81 -3.68 -8.81
CA VAL A 77 15.32 -3.33 -10.16
C VAL A 77 16.47 -2.81 -11.02
N ALA A 78 17.30 -1.90 -10.50
CA ALA A 78 18.45 -1.37 -11.23
C ALA A 78 19.49 -2.45 -11.57
N GLN A 79 19.66 -3.44 -10.70
CA GLN A 79 20.61 -4.55 -10.90
C GLN A 79 20.08 -5.66 -11.80
N THR A 80 18.77 -5.68 -12.10
CA THR A 80 18.12 -6.76 -12.86
C THR A 80 17.45 -6.21 -14.12
N PRO A 81 18.22 -5.73 -15.12
CA PRO A 81 17.64 -5.12 -16.32
C PRO A 81 16.71 -6.10 -17.05
N MET A 82 15.56 -5.59 -17.49
CA MET A 82 14.57 -6.39 -18.22
C MET A 82 15.12 -6.88 -19.57
N PRO A 83 14.74 -8.10 -20.02
CA PRO A 83 15.04 -8.58 -21.37
C PRO A 83 14.55 -7.60 -22.43
N SER A 84 15.25 -7.53 -23.57
CA SER A 84 14.98 -6.58 -24.66
C SER A 84 13.53 -6.58 -25.13
N GLU A 85 12.88 -7.74 -25.15
CA GLU A 85 11.46 -7.93 -25.51
C GLU A 85 10.49 -7.14 -24.61
N TYR A 86 10.90 -6.81 -23.39
CA TYR A 86 10.07 -6.15 -22.38
C TYR A 86 10.59 -4.75 -21.98
N GLN A 87 11.72 -4.29 -22.52
CA GLN A 87 12.33 -3.01 -22.12
C GLN A 87 11.43 -1.79 -22.37
N ASN A 88 10.61 -1.83 -23.43
CA ASN A 88 9.69 -0.76 -23.80
C ASN A 88 8.23 -1.06 -23.43
N MET A 89 8.03 -2.05 -22.55
CA MET A 89 6.71 -2.43 -22.08
C MET A 89 6.30 -1.54 -20.92
N THR A 90 5.14 -0.91 -21.05
CA THR A 90 4.50 -0.12 -20.00
C THR A 90 3.22 -0.79 -19.53
N VAL A 91 2.84 -0.48 -18.31
CA VAL A 91 1.63 -0.99 -17.66
C VAL A 91 0.94 0.13 -16.93
N ASP A 92 -0.39 0.15 -17.02
CA ASP A 92 -1.22 1.02 -16.20
C ASP A 92 -1.38 0.37 -14.82
N ILE A 93 -1.11 1.14 -13.77
CA ILE A 93 -1.21 0.68 -12.38
C ILE A 93 -2.16 1.56 -11.57
N LEU A 94 -2.71 0.97 -10.51
CA LEU A 94 -3.38 1.64 -9.40
C LEU A 94 -2.52 1.46 -8.15
N CYS A 95 -2.16 2.55 -7.48
CA CYS A 95 -1.39 2.49 -6.25
C CYS A 95 -2.31 2.38 -5.02
N ASN A 96 -2.06 1.40 -4.15
CA ASN A 96 -2.85 1.20 -2.93
C ASN A 96 -2.50 2.21 -1.82
N ASP A 97 -1.40 2.94 -1.95
CA ASP A 97 -0.98 3.94 -0.94
C ASP A 97 -1.52 5.34 -1.27
N CYS A 98 -1.42 5.80 -2.51
CA CYS A 98 -1.95 7.11 -2.90
C CYS A 98 -3.30 7.08 -3.63
N ASN A 99 -3.83 5.89 -3.95
CA ASN A 99 -5.01 5.68 -4.80
C ASN A 99 -4.91 6.30 -6.21
N GLY A 100 -3.72 6.73 -6.61
CA GLY A 100 -3.43 7.32 -7.91
C GLY A 100 -3.29 6.26 -9.00
N ARG A 101 -3.62 6.66 -10.23
CA ARG A 101 -3.35 5.89 -11.46
C ARG A 101 -2.14 6.47 -12.17
N SER A 102 -1.26 5.61 -12.65
CA SER A 102 -0.09 6.01 -13.45
C SER A 102 0.28 4.92 -14.44
N THR A 103 0.85 5.31 -15.58
CA THR A 103 1.50 4.40 -16.52
C THR A 103 2.99 4.35 -16.20
N VAL A 104 3.53 3.15 -16.01
CA VAL A 104 4.91 2.93 -15.54
C VAL A 104 5.60 1.85 -16.36
N GLN A 105 6.93 1.82 -16.35
CA GLN A 105 7.70 0.75 -16.98
C GLN A 105 7.42 -0.58 -16.28
N PHE A 106 7.18 -1.62 -17.06
CA PHE A 106 6.99 -2.96 -16.53
C PHE A 106 8.32 -3.54 -16.05
N HIS A 107 8.32 -4.05 -14.83
CA HIS A 107 9.45 -4.77 -14.27
C HIS A 107 8.94 -5.96 -13.45
N ILE A 108 9.58 -7.12 -13.58
CA ILE A 108 9.15 -8.36 -12.93
C ILE A 108 9.17 -8.29 -11.39
N LEU A 109 10.09 -7.50 -10.83
CA LEU A 109 10.23 -7.34 -9.37
C LEU A 109 9.19 -6.39 -8.76
N GLY A 110 8.62 -5.48 -9.54
CA GLY A 110 7.64 -4.54 -9.04
C GLY A 110 7.48 -3.29 -9.89
N MET A 111 6.30 -2.68 -9.79
CA MET A 111 5.92 -1.49 -10.54
C MET A 111 5.86 -0.29 -9.59
N LYS A 112 6.80 0.65 -9.72
CA LYS A 112 6.90 1.83 -8.85
C LYS A 112 5.87 2.89 -9.25
N CYS A 113 5.11 3.41 -8.29
CA CYS A 113 4.19 4.51 -8.52
C CYS A 113 4.92 5.83 -8.78
N ASN A 114 4.61 6.52 -9.87
CA ASN A 114 5.22 7.82 -10.21
C ASN A 114 4.74 9.00 -9.33
N ILE A 115 3.71 8.79 -8.50
CA ILE A 115 3.10 9.85 -7.67
C ILE A 115 3.68 9.86 -6.25
N CYS A 116 3.81 8.67 -5.64
CA CYS A 116 4.23 8.53 -4.24
C CYS A 116 5.42 7.57 -4.06
N GLU A 117 6.01 7.08 -5.15
CA GLU A 117 7.19 6.19 -5.15
C GLU A 117 7.00 4.83 -4.48
N SER A 118 5.77 4.48 -4.07
CA SER A 118 5.46 3.17 -3.51
C SER A 118 5.42 2.08 -4.58
N TYR A 119 5.87 0.88 -4.21
CA TYR A 119 5.68 -0.35 -4.99
C TYR A 119 4.43 -1.14 -4.59
N ASN A 120 3.63 -0.64 -3.64
CA ASN A 120 2.34 -1.24 -3.29
C ASN A 120 1.28 -0.91 -4.35
N THR A 121 1.43 -1.51 -5.52
CA THR A 121 0.64 -1.21 -6.73
C THR A 121 0.01 -2.48 -7.28
N ALA A 122 -1.10 -2.32 -7.99
CA ALA A 122 -1.78 -3.37 -8.71
C ALA A 122 -1.93 -2.97 -10.18
N GLN A 123 -1.79 -3.92 -11.10
CA GLN A 123 -2.00 -3.67 -12.51
C GLN A 123 -3.48 -3.35 -12.78
N ALA A 124 -3.74 -2.23 -13.45
CA ALA A 124 -5.06 -1.64 -13.64
C ALA A 124 -5.55 -1.74 -15.11
N GLY A 125 -5.08 -2.74 -15.86
CA GLY A 125 -5.42 -2.95 -17.27
C GLY A 125 -4.44 -3.87 -17.99
N GLY A 126 -4.48 -3.88 -19.32
CA GLY A 126 -3.55 -4.65 -20.15
C GLY A 126 -2.16 -4.00 -20.24
N CYS A 127 -1.18 -4.79 -20.67
CA CYS A 127 0.16 -4.29 -20.94
C CYS A 127 0.21 -3.60 -22.30
N ARG A 128 0.97 -2.50 -22.39
CA ARG A 128 1.14 -1.73 -23.62
C ARG A 128 2.60 -1.80 -24.03
N ILE A 129 2.86 -2.31 -25.22
CA ILE A 129 4.20 -2.23 -25.84
C ILE A 129 4.21 -0.95 -26.67
N SER A 130 5.08 0.00 -26.36
CA SER A 130 5.27 1.15 -27.25
C SER A 130 5.88 0.65 -28.55
N LEU A 131 5.06 0.60 -29.61
CA LEU A 131 5.47 0.33 -30.98
C LEU A 131 6.06 1.61 -31.61
N ASP A 132 7.08 2.20 -30.99
CA ASP A 132 7.77 3.38 -31.51
C ASP A 132 9.23 3.06 -31.83
N GLN A 133 9.46 1.99 -32.61
CA GLN A 133 10.68 1.81 -33.43
C GLN A 133 10.31 0.98 -34.67
N GLN A 134 9.88 1.68 -35.74
CA GLN A 134 9.99 1.24 -37.12
C GLN A 134 11.07 2.08 -37.80
#